data_AF-A0A1W2BFX3-F1
#
_entry.id   AF-A0A1W2BFX3-F1
#
_cell.length_a   1.000
_cell.length_b   1.000
_cell.length_c   1.000
_cell.angle_alpha   90.00
_cell.angle_beta   90.00
_cell.angle_gamma   90.00
#
_symmetry.space_group_name_H-M   'P 1'
#
loop_
_entity.id
_entity.type
_entity.pdbx_description
1 polymer ?
#
loop_
_entity_poly.entity_id
_entity_poly.type
_entity_poly.pdbx_seq_one_letter_code
_entity_poly.pdbx_strand_id
1 'polypeptide(L)' 'MGRTDYVNDHKAPAANTVVPSVVAVVQSPDKRVLLIRKTDNNLWALPGDGHETGGR' A
#
# COMPACT_ATOMS: atom_id res chain seq x y z
N MET A 1 -4.72 4.43 -16.89
CA MET A 1 -5.95 4.56 -16.07
C MET A 1 -5.51 4.41 -14.61
N GLY A 2 -5.81 5.40 -13.76
CA GLY A 2 -5.32 5.44 -12.38
C GLY A 2 -6.14 4.56 -11.44
N ARG A 3 -5.55 4.17 -10.30
CA ARG A 3 -6.26 3.48 -9.22
C ARG A 3 -7.25 4.47 -8.57
N THR A 4 -8.51 4.07 -8.41
CA THR A 4 -9.52 4.80 -7.64
C THR A 4 -9.75 4.08 -6.32
N ASP A 5 -9.45 4.75 -5.21
CA ASP A 5 -9.67 4.22 -3.86
C ASP A 5 -11.07 4.64 -3.38
N TYR A 6 -11.91 3.68 -2.98
CA TYR A 6 -13.24 3.94 -2.39
C TYR A 6 -13.17 3.71 -0.88
N VAL A 7 -13.54 4.71 -0.08
CA VAL A 7 -13.52 4.63 1.39
C VAL A 7 -14.91 4.97 1.92
N ASN A 8 -15.57 4.02 2.58
CA ASN A 8 -16.92 4.17 3.13
C ASN A 8 -17.99 4.63 2.10
N ASP A 9 -17.82 4.29 0.83
CA ASP A 9 -18.77 4.65 -0.23
C ASP A 9 -19.69 3.46 -0.54
N HIS A 10 -21.00 3.64 -0.34
CA HIS A 10 -22.01 2.63 -0.66
C HIS A 10 -22.15 2.39 -2.18
N LYS A 11 -21.76 3.36 -3.01
CA LYS A 11 -21.77 3.21 -4.48
C LYS A 11 -20.50 2.55 -5.00
N ALA A 12 -19.55 2.19 -4.12
CA ALA A 12 -18.35 1.49 -4.53
C ALA A 12 -18.72 0.19 -5.26
N PRO A 13 -17.99 -0.16 -6.34
CA PRO A 13 -18.16 -1.44 -7.00
C PRO A 13 -17.88 -2.59 -6.03
N ALA A 14 -18.50 -3.75 -6.29
CA ALA A 14 -18.26 -4.94 -5.48
C ALA A 14 -16.77 -5.33 -5.51
N ALA A 15 -16.20 -5.60 -4.33
CA ALA A 15 -14.82 -6.07 -4.22
C ALA A 15 -14.67 -7.43 -4.91
N ASN A 16 -13.69 -7.56 -5.81
CA ASN A 16 -13.45 -8.76 -6.61
C ASN A 16 -12.19 -9.53 -6.19
N THR A 17 -11.25 -8.86 -5.52
CA THR A 17 -9.97 -9.43 -5.10
C THR A 17 -9.55 -8.82 -3.76
N VAL A 18 -9.03 -9.64 -2.85
CA VAL A 18 -8.35 -9.19 -1.63
C VAL A 18 -6.88 -9.60 -1.75
N VAL A 19 -5.99 -8.62 -1.78
CA VAL A 19 -4.54 -8.85 -1.81
C VAL A 19 -3.99 -8.61 -0.40
N PRO A 20 -3.50 -9.64 0.31
CA PRO A 20 -2.80 -9.43 1.56
C PRO A 20 -1.53 -8.63 1.31
N SER A 21 -1.24 -7.66 2.16
CA SER A 21 -0.04 -6.82 2.06
C SER A 21 0.55 -6.58 3.43
N VAL A 22 1.87 -6.39 3.47
CA VAL A 22 2.61 -6.08 4.68
C VAL A 22 3.34 -4.76 4.48
N VAL A 23 3.27 -3.90 5.49
CA VAL A 23 4.06 -2.67 5.58
C VAL A 23 4.90 -2.68 6.85
N ALA A 24 6.11 -2.14 6.77
CA ALA A 24 7.00 -1.97 7.90
C ALA A 24 7.05 -0.50 8.30
N VAL A 25 6.91 -0.24 9.61
CA VAL A 25 7.17 1.09 10.19
C VAL A 25 8.52 1.03 10.88
N VAL A 26 9.50 1.75 10.33
CA VAL A 26 10.82 1.90 10.93
C VAL A 26 10.94 3.30 11.51
N GLN A 27 11.13 3.39 12.82
CA GLN A 27 11.33 4.64 13.55
C GLN A 27 12.78 4.74 14.06
N SER A 28 13.44 5.86 13.79
CA SER A 28 14.76 6.17 14.35
C SER A 28 14.68 6.73 15.77
N PRO A 29 15.79 6.74 16.54
CA PRO A 29 15.79 7.24 17.93
C PRO A 29 15.31 8.69 18.08
N ASP A 30 15.51 9.52 17.04
CA ASP A 30 15.05 10.91 16.96
C ASP A 30 13.58 11.06 16.50
N LYS A 31 12.80 9.97 16.53
CA LYS A 31 11.36 9.92 16.22
C LYS A 31 10.99 10.19 14.76
N ARG A 32 11.93 10.09 13.81
CA ARG A 32 11.62 10.12 12.37
C ARG A 32 11.16 8.75 11.88
N VAL A 33 10.35 8.73 10.81
CA VAL A 33 9.83 7.51 10.16
C VAL A 33 10.42 7.38 8.76
N LEU A 34 10.87 6.18 8.41
CA LEU A 34 11.35 5.87 7.06
C LEU A 34 10.18 5.84 6.06
N LEU A 35 10.34 6.55 4.95
CA LEU A 35 9.46 6.50 3.79
C LEU A 35 10.26 6.17 2.53
N ILE A 36 9.62 5.52 1.56
CA ILE A 36 10.14 5.31 0.21
C ILE A 36 9.45 6.26 -0.77
N ARG A 37 10.18 6.71 -1.79
CA ARG A 37 9.61 7.42 -2.93
C ARG A 37 9.35 6.41 -4.04
N LYS A 38 8.07 6.19 -4.36
CA LYS A 38 7.68 5.21 -5.38
C LYS A 38 8.12 5.66 -6.77
N THR A 39 8.70 4.74 -7.54
CA THR A 39 9.17 4.99 -8.90
C THR A 39 8.02 5.06 -9.92
N ASP A 40 6.87 4.46 -9.61
CA ASP A 40 5.72 4.35 -10.51
C ASP A 40 4.84 5.62 -10.54
N ASN A 41 4.78 6.38 -9.45
CA ASN A 41 3.87 7.51 -9.30
C ASN A 41 4.46 8.71 -8.54
N ASN A 42 5.75 8.67 -8.18
CA ASN A 42 6.46 9.72 -7.45
C ASN A 42 5.90 10.09 -6.07
N LEU A 43 4.94 9.34 -5.53
CA LEU A 43 4.39 9.54 -4.19
C LEU A 43 5.29 8.89 -3.13
N TRP A 44 5.09 9.30 -1.88
CA TRP A 44 5.75 8.71 -0.72
C TRP A 44 4.86 7.63 -0.09
N ALA A 45 5.48 6.55 0.38
CA ALA A 45 4.80 5.43 1.06
C ALA A 45 5.67 4.82 2.16
N LEU A 46 5.05 4.06 3.07
CA LEU A 46 5.80 3.17 3.96
C LEU A 46 6.45 2.05 3.14
N PRO A 47 7.65 1.57 3.53
CA PRO A 47 8.23 0.37 2.93
C PRO A 47 7.30 -0.82 3.10
N GLY A 48 7.03 -1.55 2.02
CA GLY A 48 6.15 -2.71 2.03
C GLY A 48 5.82 -3.19 0.61
N ASP A 49 5.14 -4.32 0.54
CA ASP A 49 4.68 -4.88 -0.73
C ASP A 49 3.41 -5.73 -0.54
N GLY A 50 2.74 -6.06 -1.64
CA GLY A 50 1.73 -7.11 -1.69
C GLY A 50 2.40 -8.48 -1.47
N HIS A 51 1.77 -9.34 -0.69
CA HIS A 51 2.22 -10.72 -0.58
C HIS A 51 1.71 -11.47 -1.80
N GLU A 52 2.62 -11.99 -2.63
CA GLU A 52 2.25 -12.99 -3.62
C GLU A 52 1.88 -14.29 -2.91
N THR A 53 0.65 -14.77 -3.08
CA THR A 53 0.29 -16.12 -2.63
C THR A 53 1.18 -17.10 -3.37
N GLY A 54 1.99 -17.86 -2.61
CA GLY A 54 2.99 -18.82 -3.08
C GLY A 54 2.87 -19.19 -4.54
N GLY A 55 3.83 -18.73 -5.35
CA GLY A 55 4.00 -19.18 -6.72
C GLY A 55 4.03 -20.71 -6.78
N ARG A 56 3.54 -21.23 -7.90
CA ARG A 56 3.55 -22.65 -8.25
C ARG A 56 4.82 -23.40 -7.81
#